data_AF-A0A3C0NU52-F1
#
_entry.id   AF-A0A3C0NU52-F1
#
_cell.length_a   1.000
_cell.length_b   1.000
_cell.length_c   1.000
_cell.angle_alpha   90.00
_cell.angle_beta   90.00
_cell.angle_gamma   90.00
#
_symmetry.space_group_name_H-M   'P 1'
#
loop_
_entity.id
_entity.type
_entity.pdbx_description
1 polymer ?
#
loop_
_entity_poly.entity_id
_entity_poly.type
_entity_poly.pdbx_seq_one_letter_code
_entity_poly.pdbx_strand_id
1 'polypeptide(L)' 'PVDFQGMGTMSKSKRNGVDPQALIEQYGADTARFFMMFAAPPEQTLEWSDSGVEGSHRFLRR' A
#
# COMPACT_ATOMS: atom_id res chain seq x y z
N PRO A 1 -4.63 9.34 13.92
CA PRO A 1 -3.28 8.82 13.60
C PRO A 1 -3.31 7.28 13.54
N VAL A 2 -2.85 6.69 12.42
CA VAL A 2 -2.68 5.25 12.26
C VAL A 2 -1.46 4.82 13.07
N ASP A 3 -1.59 3.82 13.93
CA ASP A 3 -0.49 3.30 14.75
C ASP A 3 0.04 2.01 14.10
N PHE A 4 1.09 2.14 13.28
CA PHE A 4 1.76 1.01 12.67
C PHE A 4 2.64 0.32 13.72
N GLN A 5 2.05 -0.55 14.54
CA GLN A 5 2.78 -1.38 15.53
C GLN A 5 3.59 -2.54 14.89
N GLY A 6 4.18 -2.31 13.71
CA GLY A 6 4.97 -3.29 12.96
C GLY A 6 4.16 -4.15 11.97
N MET A 7 4.74 -5.31 11.61
CA MET A 7 4.15 -6.28 10.69
C MET A 7 2.95 -6.98 11.33
N GLY A 8 1.80 -6.97 10.67
CA GLY A 8 0.64 -7.74 11.09
C GLY A 8 -0.60 -7.42 10.27
N THR A 9 -1.63 -8.28 10.40
CA THR A 9 -2.90 -8.10 9.69
C THR A 9 -3.52 -6.74 10.00
N MET A 10 -3.88 -6.00 8.95
CA MET A 10 -4.60 -4.73 9.06
C MET A 10 -5.99 -4.93 9.68
N SER A 11 -6.35 -4.14 10.69
CA SER A 11 -7.68 -4.18 11.30
C SER A 11 -8.10 -2.84 11.92
N LYS A 12 -9.41 -2.62 12.04
CA LYS A 12 -9.97 -1.42 12.70
C LYS A 12 -9.62 -1.34 14.19
N SER A 13 -9.58 -2.49 14.89
CA SER A 13 -9.23 -2.54 16.31
C SER A 13 -7.77 -2.17 16.57
N LYS A 14 -6.87 -2.53 15.63
CA LYS A 14 -5.45 -2.19 15.70
C LYS A 14 -5.12 -0.79 15.17
N ARG A 15 -6.05 -0.13 14.49
CA ARG A 15 -5.86 1.20 13.89
C ARG A 15 -4.60 1.29 13.03
N ASN A 16 -4.29 0.21 12.31
CA ASN A 16 -3.12 0.08 11.43
C ASN A 16 -3.52 -0.05 9.94
N GLY A 17 -4.78 0.24 9.60
CA GLY A 17 -5.24 0.23 8.21
C GLY A 17 -4.72 1.44 7.44
N VAL A 18 -4.35 1.23 6.18
CA VAL A 18 -3.99 2.30 5.24
C VAL A 18 -5.25 2.79 4.54
N ASP A 19 -5.42 4.11 4.47
CA ASP A 19 -6.53 4.71 3.74
C ASP A 19 -6.23 4.72 2.22
N PRO A 20 -7.01 3.99 1.41
CA PRO A 20 -6.80 3.96 -0.04
C PRO A 20 -7.07 5.32 -0.70
N GLN A 21 -7.94 6.18 -0.15
CA GLN A 21 -8.24 7.47 -0.77
C GLN A 21 -7.02 8.40 -0.72
N ALA A 22 -6.38 8.50 0.45
CA ALA A 22 -5.15 9.28 0.59
C ALA A 22 -4.05 8.82 -0.39
N LEU A 23 -3.93 7.51 -0.62
CA LEU A 23 -2.98 6.93 -1.57
C LEU A 23 -3.31 7.31 -3.02
N ILE A 24 -4.59 7.25 -3.40
CA ILE A 24 -5.08 7.60 -4.75
C ILE A 24 -4.88 9.10 -5.01
N GLU A 25 -5.20 9.95 -4.03
CA GLU A 25 -5.00 11.41 -4.13
C GLU A 25 -3.52 11.77 -4.31
N GLN A 26 -2.62 11.05 -3.65
CA GLN A 26 -1.19 11.33 -3.70
C GLN A 26 -0.48 10.74 -4.93
N TYR A 27 -0.78 9.50 -5.31
CA TYR A 27 -0.01 8.75 -6.31
C TYR A 27 -0.82 8.34 -7.56
N GLY A 28 -2.13 8.54 -7.54
CA GLY A 28 -3.05 8.10 -8.58
C GLY A 28 -3.51 6.65 -8.41
N ALA A 29 -4.70 6.34 -8.96
CA ALA A 29 -5.33 5.04 -8.84
C ALA A 29 -4.51 3.91 -9.50
N ASP A 30 -3.84 4.19 -10.61
CA ASP A 30 -3.06 3.18 -11.33
C ASP A 30 -1.81 2.76 -10.55
N THR A 31 -1.14 3.71 -9.86
CA THR A 31 -0.02 3.39 -8.97
C THR A 31 -0.46 2.43 -7.86
N ALA A 32 -1.60 2.72 -7.22
CA ALA A 32 -2.15 1.90 -6.15
C ALA A 32 -2.42 0.46 -6.64
N ARG A 33 -3.10 0.34 -7.78
CA ARG A 33 -3.44 -0.96 -8.38
C ARG A 33 -2.20 -1.72 -8.81
N PHE A 34 -1.26 -1.04 -9.47
CA PHE A 34 -0.01 -1.65 -9.93
C PHE A 34 0.83 -2.16 -8.76
N PHE A 35 1.00 -1.34 -7.72
CA PHE A 35 1.72 -1.75 -6.51
C PHE A 35 1.12 -3.02 -5.90
N MET A 36 -0.20 -3.06 -5.68
CA MET A 36 -0.85 -4.23 -5.05
C MET A 36 -0.66 -5.50 -5.88
N MET A 37 -0.76 -5.42 -7.21
CA MET A 37 -0.61 -6.57 -8.10
C MET A 37 0.84 -7.03 -8.25
N PHE A 38 1.81 -6.14 -8.05
CA PHE A 38 3.23 -6.43 -8.19
C PHE A 38 3.88 -6.88 -6.88
N ALA A 39 3.40 -6.40 -5.73
CA ALA A 39 4.03 -6.60 -4.43
C ALA A 39 4.00 -8.06 -3.95
N ALA A 40 2.94 -8.82 -4.26
CA ALA A 40 2.87 -10.25 -3.95
C ALA A 40 1.82 -10.96 -4.83
N PRO A 41 1.96 -12.27 -5.08
CA PRO A 41 0.87 -13.09 -5.60
C PRO A 41 -0.37 -13.03 -4.69
N PRO A 42 -1.60 -13.13 -5.23
CA PRO A 42 -2.83 -12.95 -4.46
C PRO A 42 -3.04 -14.00 -3.35
N GLU A 43 -2.40 -15.17 -3.45
CA GLU A 43 -2.45 -16.22 -2.43
C GLU A 43 -1.46 -16.00 -1.28
N GLN A 44 -0.55 -15.03 -1.41
CA GLN A 44 0.50 -14.75 -0.43
C GLN A 44 0.18 -13.52 0.41
N THR A 45 0.81 -13.44 1.58
CA THR A 45 0.69 -12.25 2.45
C THR A 45 1.45 -11.09 1.82
N LEU A 46 0.78 -9.97 1.60
CA LEU A 46 1.39 -8.73 1.18
C LEU A 46 1.82 -7.93 2.41
N GLU A 47 3.12 -7.63 2.50
CA GLU A 47 3.65 -6.67 3.46
C GLU A 47 3.57 -5.25 2.89
N TRP A 48 2.84 -4.38 3.58
CA TRP A 48 2.66 -3.00 3.13
C TRP A 48 3.96 -2.20 3.33
N SER A 49 4.39 -1.48 2.29
CA SER A 49 5.55 -0.58 2.35
C SER A 49 5.33 0.67 1.51
N ASP A 50 5.32 1.84 2.14
CA ASP A 50 5.15 3.13 1.46
C ASP A 50 6.27 3.40 0.45
N SER A 51 7.50 2.95 0.74
CA SER A 51 8.63 3.04 -0.20
C SER A 51 8.41 2.21 -1.48
N GLY A 52 7.67 1.08 -1.37
CA GLY A 52 7.30 0.25 -2.51
C GLY A 52 6.25 0.92 -3.40
N VAL A 53 5.29 1.63 -2.80
CA VAL A 53 4.31 2.45 -3.53
C VAL A 53 5.02 3.57 -4.29
N GLU A 54 5.95 4.26 -3.64
CA GLU A 54 6.71 5.33 -4.29
C GLU A 54 7.57 4.82 -5.47
N GLY A 55 8.17 3.64 -5.32
CA GLY A 55 8.88 2.95 -6.41
C GLY A 55 7.96 2.65 -7.60
N SER A 56 6.75 2.17 -7.34
CA SER A 56 5.72 1.92 -8.35
C SER A 56 5.31 3.20 -9.07
N HIS A 57 5.15 4.30 -8.33
CA HIS A 57 4.83 5.61 -8.89
C HIS A 57 5.92 6.10 -9.85
N ARG A 58 7.19 5.99 -9.44
CA ARG A 58 8.33 6.37 -10.28
C ARG A 58 8.44 5.48 -11.53
N PHE A 59 8.11 4.21 -11.43
CA PHE A 59 8.12 3.29 -12.56
C PHE A 59 7.07 3.67 -13.62
N LEU A 60 5.82 3.95 -13.21
CA LEU A 60 4.75 4.33 -14.13
C LEU A 60 4.95 5.72 -14.78
N ARG A 61 5.79 6.57 -14.20
CA ARG A 61 6.09 7.92 -14.72
C ARG A 61 7.31 7.98 -15.64
N ARG A 62 7.96 6.85 -15.91
CA ARG A 62 8.99 6.73 -16.95
C ARG A 62 8.34 6.54 -18.31
#